data_AF-A0A0F9GCB6-F1
#
_entry.id   AF-A0A0F9GCB6-F1
#
_cell.length_a   1.000
_cell.length_b   1.000
_cell.length_c   1.000
_cell.angle_alpha   90.00
_cell.angle_beta   90.00
_cell.angle_gamma   90.00
#
_symmetry.space_group_name_H-M   'P 1'
#
loop_
_entity.id
_entity.type
_entity.pdbx_description
1 polymer ?
#
loop_
_entity_poly.entity_id
_entity_poly.type
_entity_poly.pdbx_seq_one_letter_code
_entity_poly.pdbx_strand_id
1 'polypeptide(L)' 'MISIDTDQKLQLGQLLVKNGALTEDQLAEALRLQHEDGNRLLLGEVLVQRGFSSEEQIMECLALGYGIPFAR' A
#
# COMPACT_ATOMS: atom_id res chain seq x y z
N MET A 1 27.90 1.59 -13.91
CA MET A 1 26.51 1.24 -14.28
C MET A 1 25.65 1.54 -13.09
N ILE A 2 24.93 2.65 -13.12
CA ILE A 2 23.93 2.95 -12.09
C ILE A 2 22.71 2.18 -12.55
N SER A 3 22.44 1.03 -11.91
CA SER A 3 21.15 0.37 -12.04
C SER A 3 20.12 1.41 -11.64
N ILE A 4 19.32 1.88 -12.60
CA ILE A 4 18.10 2.60 -12.26
C ILE A 4 17.21 1.51 -11.66
N ASP A 5 17.31 1.34 -10.34
CA ASP A 5 16.46 0.44 -9.58
C ASP A 5 15.02 0.85 -9.86
N THR A 6 14.38 0.08 -10.73
CA THR A 6 12.94 0.18 -11.02
C THR A 6 12.11 -0.19 -9.76
N ASP A 7 12.81 -0.54 -8.67
CA ASP A 7 12.34 -1.04 -7.38
C ASP A 7 12.04 0.05 -6.34
N GLN A 8 12.29 1.33 -6.64
CA GLN A 8 11.90 2.46 -5.79
C GLN A 8 10.57 3.11 -6.25
N LYS A 9 9.64 2.32 -6.80
CA LYS A 9 8.23 2.67 -6.65
C LYS A 9 7.94 2.50 -5.17
N LEU A 10 7.76 3.60 -4.44
CA LEU A 10 7.38 3.56 -3.02
C LEU A 10 6.35 2.46 -2.79
N GLN A 11 6.77 1.38 -2.13
CA GLN A 11 5.91 0.24 -1.90
C GLN A 11 4.85 0.70 -0.89
N LEU A 12 3.66 1.03 -1.39
CA LEU A 12 2.52 1.49 -0.60
C LEU A 12 2.34 0.64 0.66
N GLY A 13 2.46 -0.68 0.53
CA GLY A 13 2.41 -1.61 1.65
C GLY A 13 3.43 -1.32 2.75
N GLN A 14 4.71 -1.16 2.40
CA GLN A 14 5.73 -0.83 3.39
C GLN A 14 5.50 0.55 4.03
N LEU A 15 5.00 1.51 3.26
CA LEU A 15 4.75 2.85 3.76
C LEU A 15 3.58 2.87 4.74
N LEU A 16 2.53 2.09 4.46
CA LEU A 16 1.41 1.88 5.39
C LEU A 16 1.87 1.20 6.68
N VAL A 17 2.76 0.21 6.60
CA VAL A 17 3.35 -0.43 7.78
C VAL A 17 4.18 0.56 8.60
N LYS A 18 5.03 1.35 7.95
CA LYS A 18 5.86 2.37 8.61
C LYS A 18 5.04 3.47 9.30
N ASN A 19 3.88 3.83 8.75
CA ASN A 19 2.97 4.81 9.34
C ASN A 19 2.02 4.19 10.39
N GLY A 20 2.12 2.89 10.66
CA GLY A 20 1.26 2.18 11.62
C GLY A 20 -0.17 1.97 11.14
N ALA A 21 -0.46 2.21 9.86
CA ALA A 21 -1.76 1.93 9.24
C ALA A 21 -1.94 0.42 8.99
N LEU A 22 -0.84 -0.34 8.87
CA LEU A 22 -0.85 -1.79 8.73
C LEU A 22 0.20 -2.45 9.63
N THR A 23 -0.05 -3.70 9.97
CA THR A 23 0.99 -4.62 10.46
C THR A 23 1.64 -5.38 9.31
N GLU A 24 2.84 -5.92 9.53
CA GLU A 24 3.51 -6.77 8.53
C GLU A 24 2.66 -8.00 8.16
N ASP A 25 1.97 -8.60 9.14
CA ASP A 25 1.07 -9.74 8.92
C ASP A 25 -0.14 -9.37 8.05
N GLN A 26 -0.76 -8.21 8.29
CA GLN A 26 -1.88 -7.73 7.47
C GLN A 26 -1.44 -7.43 6.04
N LEU A 27 -0.24 -6.87 5.87
CA LEU A 27 0.32 -6.63 4.54
C LEU A 27 0.59 -7.95 3.81
N ALA A 28 1.18 -8.93 4.48
CA ALA A 28 1.44 -10.25 3.90
C ALA A 28 0.14 -10.95 3.49
N GLU A 29 -0.89 -10.91 4.33
CA GLU A 29 -2.20 -11.48 4.03
C GLU A 29 -2.87 -10.76 2.86
N ALA A 30 -2.83 -9.42 2.82
CA ALA A 30 -3.40 -8.66 1.71
C ALA A 30 -2.71 -8.98 0.37
N LEU A 31 -1.37 -9.13 0.36
CA LEU A 31 -0.61 -9.52 -0.83
C LEU A 31 -0.93 -10.94 -1.29
N ARG A 32 -1.15 -11.87 -0.36
CA ARG A 32 -1.56 -13.24 -0.65
C ARG A 32 -2.95 -13.26 -1.30
N LEU A 33 -3.90 -12.55 -0.71
CA LEU A 33 -5.27 -12.44 -1.23
C LEU A 33 -5.33 -11.76 -2.60
N GLN A 34 -4.50 -10.73 -2.81
CA GLN A 34 -4.36 -10.08 -4.10
C GLN A 34 -3.91 -11.07 -5.18
N HIS A 35 -2.93 -11.93 -4.86
CA HIS A 35 -2.45 -12.97 -5.78
C HIS A 35 -3.48 -14.08 -6.00
N GLU A 36 -4.19 -14.51 -4.96
CA GLU A 36 -5.23 -15.54 -5.05
C GLU A 36 -6.39 -15.11 -5.96
N ASP A 37 -6.72 -13.81 -5.99
CA ASP A 37 -7.73 -13.24 -6.91
C ASP A 37 -7.17 -12.92 -8.32
N GLY A 38 -5.95 -13.39 -8.63
CA GLY A 38 -5.32 -13.18 -9.93
C GLY A 38 -4.88 -11.75 -10.19
N ASN A 39 -4.60 -10.97 -9.15
CA ASN A 39 -4.25 -9.54 -9.20
C ASN A 39 -5.33 -8.67 -9.87
N ARG A 40 -6.60 -9.08 -9.77
CA ARG A 40 -7.73 -8.29 -10.28
C ARG A 40 -7.97 -7.01 -9.47
N LEU A 41 -7.72 -7.08 -8.17
CA LEU A 41 -7.83 -5.95 -7.24
C LEU A 41 -6.46 -5.34 -6.97
N LEU A 42 -6.42 -4.02 -6.79
CA LEU A 42 -5.25 -3.32 -6.28
C LEU A 42 -5.08 -3.61 -4.79
N LEU A 43 -3.84 -3.54 -4.30
CA LEU A 43 -3.54 -3.78 -2.88
C LEU A 43 -4.39 -2.89 -1.98
N GLY A 44 -4.54 -1.61 -2.33
CA GLY A 44 -5.40 -0.67 -1.59
C GLY A 44 -6.86 -1.13 -1.50
N GLU A 45 -7.42 -1.66 -2.59
CA GLU A 45 -8.80 -2.17 -2.59
C GLU A 45 -8.94 -3.41 -1.70
N VAL A 46 -7.97 -4.33 -1.74
CA VAL A 46 -7.94 -5.51 -0.86
C VAL A 46 -7.88 -5.07 0.61
N LEU A 47 -7.04 -4.08 0.93
CA LEU A 47 -6.89 -3.56 2.29
C LEU A 47 -8.20 -2.95 2.82
N VAL A 48 -8.91 -2.17 1.99
CA VAL A 48 -10.21 -1.59 2.35
C VAL A 48 -11.28 -2.68 2.49
N GLN A 49 -11.38 -3.60 1.53
CA GLN A 49 -12.36 -4.68 1.57
C GLN A 49 -12.19 -5.61 2.78
N ARG A 50 -10.94 -5.84 3.21
CA ARG A 50 -10.63 -6.63 4.41
C ARG A 50 -10.75 -5.84 5.72
N GLY A 51 -10.96 -4.53 5.65
CA GLY A 51 -11.01 -3.66 6.83
C GLY A 51 -9.65 -3.51 7.53
N PHE A 52 -8.55 -3.76 6.81
CA PHE A 52 -7.20 -3.60 7.35
C PHE A 52 -6.76 -2.13 7.39
N SER A 53 -7.25 -1.31 6.47
CA SER A 53 -6.99 0.13 6.43
C SER A 53 -8.18 0.85 5.75
N SER A 54 -8.41 2.12 6.07
CA SER A 54 -9.39 2.94 5.36
C SER A 54 -8.81 3.51 4.06
N GLU A 55 -9.70 3.89 3.14
CA GLU A 55 -9.31 4.55 1.90
C GLU A 55 -8.59 5.88 2.15
N GLU A 56 -9.06 6.64 3.16
CA GLU A 56 -8.44 7.89 3.61
C GLU A 56 -7.00 7.67 4.10
N GLN A 57 -6.77 6.67 4.96
CA GLN A 57 -5.43 6.32 5.45
C GLN A 57 -4.49 5.91 4.32
N ILE A 58 -5.02 5.19 3.32
CA ILE A 58 -4.27 4.79 2.14
C ILE A 58 -3.89 6.01 1.30
N MET A 59 -4.83 6.93 1.05
CA MET A 59 -4.58 8.14 0.29
C MET A 59 -3.61 9.09 1.00
N GLU A 60 -3.74 9.27 2.32
CA GLU A 60 -2.81 10.07 3.12
C GLU A 60 -1.39 9.49 3.04
N CYS A 61 -1.24 8.17 3.21
CA CYS A 61 0.04 7.49 3.09
C CYS A 61 0.63 7.64 1.68
N LEU A 62 -0.17 7.46 0.64
CA LEU A 62 0.26 7.69 -0.74
C LEU A 62 0.75 9.12 -0.95
N ALA A 63 -0.03 10.10 -0.51
CA ALA A 63 0.30 11.50 -0.67
C ALA A 63 1.62 11.87 0.02
N LEU A 64 1.82 11.38 1.26
CA LEU A 64 3.08 11.50 1.99
C LEU A 64 4.24 10.85 1.22
N GLY A 65 4.04 9.66 0.67
CA GLY A 65 5.04 8.94 -0.10
C GLY A 65 5.45 9.64 -1.39
N TYR A 66 4.51 10.30 -2.06
CA TYR A 66 4.75 11.10 -3.27
C TYR A 66 5.15 12.55 -2.98
N GLY A 67 5.16 12.97 -1.71
CA GLY A 67 5.45 14.36 -1.31
C GLY A 67 4.41 15.37 -1.80
N ILE A 68 3.18 14.93 -2.04
CA ILE A 68 2.08 15.78 -2.52
C ILE A 68 1.12 16.10 -1.36
N PRO A 69 0.57 17.32 -1.28
CA PRO A 69 -0.44 17.65 -0.29
C PRO A 69 -1.76 16.92 -0.59
N PHE A 70 -2.30 16.22 0.41
CA PHE A 70 -3.64 15.63 0.36
C PHE A 70 -4.66 16.63 0.92
N ALA A 71 -5.72 16.92 0.14
CA ALA A 71 -6.82 17.77 0.58
C ALA A 71 -8.00 16.87 0.95
N ARG A 72 -8.47 16.99 2.21
CA ARG A 72 -9.66 16.30 2.72
C ARG A 72 -10.94 17.03 2.34
#